data_AF-A0A552HN05-F1
#
_entry.id   AF-A0A552HN05-F1
#
_cell.length_a   1.000
_cell.length_b   1.000
_cell.length_c   1.000
_cell.angle_alpha   90.00
_cell.angle_beta   90.00
_cell.angle_gamma   90.00
#
_symmetry.space_group_name_H-M   'P 1'
#
loop_
_entity.id
_entity.type
_entity.pdbx_description
1 polymer ?
#
loop_
_entity_poly.entity_id
_entity_poly.type
_entity_poly.pdbx_seq_one_letter_code
_entity_poly.pdbx_strand_id
1 'polypeptide(L)'
;MKTKAIIHSDPDILGGTPVFKGTRVPIKTLLDYLEAGDSLDVFLDHFPSVSKEQAIASLELAVKIGWSGKKNGELLKLISQNGFTILLTTDQNLRYEQNLQQAGIAVIVLVAPTNKISDLLPLMPDVRNVLNTIATGEFIEIISTKSP
;
A
#
# COMPACT_ATOMS: atom_id res chain seq x y z
N MET A 1 -0.73 -18.86 -12.72
CA MET A 1 0.75 -18.75 -12.77
C MET A 1 1.31 -19.27 -11.47
N LYS A 2 2.33 -20.13 -11.50
CA LYS A 2 2.92 -20.74 -10.29
C LYS A 2 3.57 -19.65 -9.43
N THR A 3 3.05 -19.43 -8.22
CA THR A 3 3.68 -18.65 -7.15
C THR A 3 4.99 -19.34 -6.75
N LYS A 4 6.09 -19.06 -7.48
CA LYS A 4 7.44 -19.32 -6.96
C LYS A 4 7.57 -18.43 -5.72
N ALA A 5 7.59 -19.03 -4.52
CA ALA A 5 7.78 -18.31 -3.27
C ALA A 5 8.97 -17.34 -3.41
N ILE A 6 8.72 -16.04 -3.32
CA ILE A 6 9.70 -14.97 -3.59
C ILE A 6 10.57 -14.73 -2.34
N ILE A 7 9.98 -14.99 -1.18
CA ILE A 7 10.61 -14.97 0.13
C ILE A 7 10.88 -16.41 0.55
N HIS A 8 12.06 -16.66 1.08
CA HIS A 8 12.44 -17.94 1.70
C HIS A 8 12.85 -17.67 3.15
N SER A 9 12.36 -18.49 4.06
CA SER A 9 12.73 -18.47 5.48
C SER A 9 13.02 -19.91 5.86
N ASP A 10 14.22 -20.14 6.36
CA ASP A 10 14.74 -21.45 6.75
C ASP A 10 15.57 -21.24 8.03
N PRO A 11 15.32 -21.97 9.12
CA PRO A 11 16.12 -21.86 10.36
C PRO A 11 17.63 -22.00 10.12
N ASP A 12 18.03 -22.78 9.12
CA ASP A 12 19.43 -23.00 8.75
C ASP A 12 20.02 -21.85 7.91
N ILE A 13 19.20 -20.86 7.52
CA ILE A 13 19.60 -19.67 6.75
C ILE A 13 19.36 -18.41 7.59
N LEU A 14 20.44 -17.76 8.02
CA LEU A 14 20.39 -16.53 8.84
C LEU A 14 19.42 -16.64 10.05
N GLY A 15 19.35 -17.84 10.66
CA GLY A 15 18.50 -18.10 11.82
C GLY A 15 17.00 -17.95 11.55
N GLY A 16 16.53 -18.21 10.32
CA GLY A 16 15.12 -18.08 9.95
C GLY A 16 14.72 -16.69 9.45
N THR A 17 15.67 -15.75 9.36
CA THR A 17 15.40 -14.41 8.81
C THR A 17 14.85 -14.53 7.37
N PRO A 18 13.71 -13.89 7.05
CA PRO A 18 13.18 -13.89 5.70
C PRO A 18 14.16 -13.25 4.70
N VAL A 19 14.56 -14.01 3.68
CA VAL A 19 15.47 -13.57 2.62
C VAL A 19 14.82 -13.66 1.25
N PHE A 20 15.35 -12.90 0.27
CA PHE A 20 14.98 -13.11 -1.13
C PHE A 20 15.42 -14.51 -1.57
N LYS A 21 14.50 -15.27 -2.16
CA LYS A 21 14.78 -16.64 -2.60
C LYS A 21 15.96 -16.69 -3.55
N GLY A 22 16.90 -17.61 -3.28
CA GLY A 22 18.13 -17.76 -4.05
C GLY A 22 19.24 -16.79 -3.64
N THR A 23 19.02 -15.98 -2.61
CA THR A 23 20.00 -15.03 -2.07
C THR A 23 20.12 -15.20 -0.55
N ARG A 24 21.10 -14.52 0.05
CA ARG A 24 21.19 -14.33 1.50
C ARG A 24 20.79 -12.91 1.92
N VAL A 25 20.17 -12.14 1.03
CA VAL A 25 19.80 -10.74 1.28
C VAL A 25 18.49 -10.71 2.07
N PRO A 26 18.45 -10.17 3.30
CA PRO A 26 17.22 -10.05 4.07
C PRO A 26 16.23 -9.08 3.43
N ILE A 27 14.93 -9.39 3.50
CA ILE A 27 13.88 -8.48 3.03
C ILE A 27 13.91 -7.15 3.79
N LYS A 28 14.24 -7.19 5.09
CA LYS A 28 14.38 -5.99 5.93
C LYS A 28 15.36 -4.97 5.33
N THR A 29 16.43 -5.43 4.68
CA THR A 29 17.41 -4.55 4.03
C THR A 29 16.77 -3.68 2.96
N LEU A 30 15.86 -4.22 2.15
CA LEU A 30 15.14 -3.42 1.15
C LEU A 30 14.29 -2.34 1.84
N LEU A 31 13.61 -2.69 2.94
CA LEU A 31 12.81 -1.73 3.70
C LEU A 31 13.68 -0.63 4.31
N ASP A 32 14.82 -0.97 4.88
CA ASP A 32 15.75 -0.01 5.51
C ASP A 32 16.25 1.04 4.48
N TYR A 33 16.49 0.63 3.23
CA TYR A 33 16.84 1.54 2.13
C TYR A 33 15.69 2.51 1.81
N LEU A 34 14.47 1.97 1.65
CA LEU A 34 13.29 2.80 1.35
C LEU A 34 12.96 3.75 2.51
N GLU A 35 13.13 3.33 3.76
CA GLU A 35 12.96 4.16 4.96
C GLU A 35 14.02 5.27 5.06
N ALA A 36 15.25 5.00 4.60
CA ALA A 36 16.30 6.01 4.48
C ALA A 36 16.06 7.00 3.33
N GLY A 37 15.07 6.75 2.46
CA GLY A 37 14.72 7.58 1.31
C GLY A 37 15.45 7.20 0.01
N ASP A 38 16.20 6.09 0.00
CA ASP A 38 16.86 5.59 -1.20
C ASP A 38 15.85 4.98 -2.18
N SER A 39 16.20 4.98 -3.47
CA SER A 39 15.35 4.39 -4.50
C SER A 39 15.54 2.87 -4.59
N LEU A 40 14.56 2.20 -5.20
CA LEU A 40 14.67 0.78 -5.51
C LEU A 40 15.89 0.49 -6.41
N ASP A 41 16.21 1.38 -7.35
CA ASP A 41 17.34 1.18 -8.25
C ASP A 41 18.68 1.27 -7.48
N VAL A 42 18.81 2.16 -6.48
CA VAL A 42 19.98 2.22 -5.59
C VAL A 42 20.15 0.91 -4.81
N PHE A 43 19.06 0.34 -4.30
CA PHE A 43 19.10 -0.96 -3.64
C PHE A 43 19.58 -2.07 -4.59
N LEU A 44 19.05 -2.11 -5.82
CA LEU A 44 19.40 -3.13 -6.81
C LEU A 44 20.86 -3.03 -7.26
N ASP A 45 21.41 -1.82 -7.33
CA ASP A 45 22.83 -1.59 -7.63
C ASP A 45 23.75 -2.19 -6.55
N HIS A 46 23.36 -2.07 -5.27
CA HIS A 46 24.12 -2.67 -4.16
C HIS A 46 23.88 -4.18 -4.01
N PHE A 47 22.71 -4.69 -4.42
CA PHE A 47 22.33 -6.09 -4.31
C PHE A 47 21.90 -6.70 -5.65
N PRO A 48 22.82 -6.81 -6.64
CA PRO A 48 22.49 -7.25 -7.99
C PRO A 48 22.02 -8.71 -8.08
N SER A 49 22.17 -9.49 -6.99
CA SER A 49 21.62 -10.84 -6.89
C SER A 49 20.10 -10.88 -6.69
N VAL A 50 19.48 -9.76 -6.31
CA VAL A 50 18.03 -9.61 -6.17
C VAL A 50 17.50 -9.06 -7.49
N SER A 51 16.55 -9.73 -8.12
CA SER A 51 15.92 -9.19 -9.33
C SER A 51 14.91 -8.09 -8.99
N LYS A 52 14.70 -7.15 -9.92
CA LYS A 52 13.70 -6.08 -9.77
C LYS A 52 12.31 -6.65 -9.52
N GLU A 53 11.96 -7.74 -10.20
CA GLU A 53 10.68 -8.43 -10.02
C GLU A 53 10.55 -9.04 -8.61
N GLN A 54 11.63 -9.61 -8.06
CA GLN A 54 11.64 -10.14 -6.71
C GLN A 54 11.46 -9.02 -5.67
N ALA A 55 12.15 -7.89 -5.85
CA ALA A 55 12.03 -6.74 -4.97
C ALA A 55 10.61 -6.16 -4.98
N ILE A 56 10.05 -5.87 -6.16
CA ILE A 56 8.67 -5.36 -6.30
C ILE A 56 7.67 -6.32 -5.67
N ALA A 57 7.73 -7.61 -6.00
CA ALA A 57 6.76 -8.55 -5.50
C ALA A 57 6.91 -8.82 -3.99
N SER A 58 8.10 -8.60 -3.41
CA SER A 58 8.28 -8.63 -1.95
C SER A 58 7.60 -7.45 -1.26
N LEU A 59 7.62 -6.26 -1.87
CA LEU A 59 6.90 -5.07 -1.38
C LEU A 59 5.39 -5.27 -1.47
N GLU A 60 4.89 -5.77 -2.60
CA GLU A 60 3.48 -6.12 -2.77
C GLU A 60 3.01 -7.14 -1.72
N LEU A 61 3.85 -8.15 -1.43
CA LEU A 61 3.57 -9.14 -0.41
C LEU A 61 3.62 -8.54 1.01
N ALA A 62 4.58 -7.66 1.30
CA ALA A 62 4.68 -6.97 2.59
C ALA A 62 3.45 -6.09 2.86
N VAL A 63 3.01 -5.33 1.84
CA VAL A 63 1.74 -4.59 1.87
C VAL A 63 0.59 -5.56 2.12
N LYS A 64 0.47 -6.61 1.29
CA LYS A 64 -0.63 -7.57 1.40
C LYS A 64 -0.67 -8.25 2.78
N ILE A 65 0.45 -8.69 3.34
CA ILE A 65 0.52 -9.33 4.67
C ILE A 65 0.29 -8.30 5.78
N GLY A 66 0.81 -7.08 5.64
CA GLY A 66 0.58 -5.98 6.57
C GLY A 66 -0.91 -5.67 6.76
N TRP A 67 -1.73 -5.86 5.72
CA TRP A 67 -3.19 -5.67 5.78
C TRP A 67 -3.96 -6.99 5.96
N SER A 68 -3.46 -8.12 5.46
CA SER A 68 -4.14 -9.42 5.45
C SER A 68 -4.17 -10.02 6.86
N GLY A 69 -5.35 -10.00 7.48
CA GLY A 69 -5.61 -10.56 8.81
C GLY A 69 -5.95 -9.51 9.87
N LYS A 70 -5.80 -8.22 9.55
CA LYS A 70 -6.31 -7.15 10.39
C LYS A 70 -7.83 -7.10 10.26
N LYS A 71 -8.55 -7.26 11.38
CA LYS A 71 -9.99 -6.96 11.42
C LYS A 71 -10.18 -5.47 11.09
N ASN A 72 -11.29 -5.05 10.49
CA ASN A 72 -11.52 -3.62 10.15
C ASN A 72 -11.24 -2.67 11.34
N GLY A 73 -11.53 -3.08 12.58
CA GLY A 73 -11.17 -2.29 13.77
C GLY A 73 -9.67 -2.12 14.04
N GLU A 74 -8.82 -3.08 13.69
CA GLU A 74 -7.36 -2.96 13.81
C GLU A 74 -6.76 -2.06 12.73
N LEU A 75 -7.35 -2.07 11.54
CA LEU A 75 -6.99 -1.16 10.45
C LEU A 75 -7.19 0.29 10.90
N LEU A 76 -8.37 0.59 11.44
CA LEU A 76 -8.71 1.92 11.95
C LEU A 76 -7.81 2.33 13.12
N LYS A 77 -7.50 1.38 14.02
CA LYS A 77 -6.58 1.64 15.12
C LYS A 77 -5.19 2.02 14.64
N LEU A 78 -4.67 1.37 13.60
CA LEU A 78 -3.38 1.74 13.00
C LEU A 78 -3.42 3.08 12.28
N ILE A 79 -4.48 3.35 11.53
CA ILE A 79 -4.67 4.64 10.84
C ILE A 79 -4.65 5.77 11.89
N SER A 80 -5.43 5.65 12.97
CA SER A 80 -5.47 6.64 14.06
C SER A 80 -4.16 6.72 14.85
N GLN A 81 -3.53 5.59 15.20
CA GLN A 81 -2.30 5.57 16.02
C GLN A 81 -1.08 6.13 15.29
N ASN A 82 -1.04 5.99 13.96
CA ASN A 82 0.05 6.48 13.13
C ASN A 82 -0.24 7.87 12.54
N GLY A 83 -1.32 8.54 12.97
CA GLY A 83 -1.63 9.91 12.59
C GLY A 83 -2.11 10.09 11.14
N PHE A 84 -2.58 9.02 10.50
CA PHE A 84 -3.19 9.13 9.18
C PHE A 84 -4.56 9.80 9.29
N THR A 85 -4.74 10.90 8.56
CA THR A 85 -5.97 11.71 8.63
C THR A 85 -6.88 11.55 7.41
N ILE A 86 -6.37 10.97 6.31
CA ILE A 86 -7.09 10.80 5.05
C ILE A 86 -6.94 9.36 4.55
N LEU A 87 -8.04 8.73 4.16
CA LEU A 87 -8.12 7.43 3.50
C LEU A 87 -8.59 7.60 2.05
N LEU A 88 -7.76 7.22 1.08
CA LEU A 88 -8.12 7.17 -0.34
C LEU A 88 -8.45 5.73 -0.74
N THR A 89 -9.63 5.50 -1.34
CA THR A 89 -10.14 4.15 -1.60
C THR A 89 -11.00 4.10 -2.86
N THR A 90 -11.20 2.91 -3.43
CA THR A 90 -12.19 2.64 -4.49
C THR A 90 -13.45 1.96 -3.96
N ASP A 91 -13.51 1.65 -2.66
CA ASP A 91 -14.65 0.99 -2.03
C ASP A 91 -15.71 2.01 -1.61
N GLN A 92 -16.83 2.03 -2.33
CA GLN A 92 -17.96 2.93 -2.08
C GLN A 92 -18.76 2.56 -0.83
N ASN A 93 -18.62 1.34 -0.30
CA ASN A 93 -19.37 0.94 0.89
C ASN A 93 -18.80 1.54 2.18
N LEU A 94 -17.57 2.05 2.17
CA LEU A 94 -16.92 2.65 3.34
C LEU A 94 -17.65 3.89 3.87
N ARG A 95 -18.53 4.51 3.05
CA ARG A 95 -19.43 5.59 3.47
C ARG A 95 -20.31 5.21 4.67
N TYR A 96 -20.67 3.94 4.78
CA TYR A 96 -21.60 3.45 5.79
C TYR A 96 -20.90 2.93 7.06
N GLU A 97 -19.56 2.93 7.11
CA GLU A 97 -18.83 2.49 8.30
C GLU A 97 -18.74 3.61 9.35
N GLN A 98 -19.55 3.50 10.42
CA GLN A 98 -19.53 4.43 11.56
C GLN A 98 -18.15 4.57 12.22
N ASN A 99 -17.32 3.52 12.17
CA ASN A 99 -16.00 3.54 12.82
C ASN A 99 -15.03 4.53 12.15
N LEU A 100 -15.14 4.76 10.84
CA LEU A 100 -14.32 5.75 10.12
C LEU A 100 -14.68 7.18 10.53
N GLN A 101 -15.98 7.46 10.63
CA GLN A 101 -16.48 8.76 11.07
C GLN A 101 -16.08 9.07 12.52
N GLN A 102 -16.18 8.09 13.42
CA GLN A 102 -15.77 8.26 14.83
C GLN A 102 -14.26 8.45 14.99
N ALA A 103 -13.46 7.84 14.11
CA ALA A 103 -12.02 8.01 14.10
C ALA A 103 -11.55 9.37 13.53
N GLY A 104 -12.47 10.19 13.00
CA GLY A 104 -12.14 11.46 12.36
C GLY A 104 -11.35 11.29 11.06
N ILE A 105 -11.37 10.11 10.44
CA ILE A 105 -10.62 9.87 9.20
C ILE A 105 -11.43 10.47 8.05
N ALA A 106 -10.83 11.40 7.31
CA ALA A 106 -11.42 11.88 6.07
C ALA A 106 -11.34 10.77 5.01
N VAL A 107 -12.38 10.58 4.21
CA VAL A 107 -12.47 9.49 3.23
C VAL A 107 -12.69 10.07 1.84
N ILE A 108 -11.79 9.73 0.91
CA ILE A 108 -11.91 10.05 -0.51
C ILE A 108 -12.18 8.75 -1.25
N VAL A 109 -13.32 8.67 -1.93
CA VAL A 109 -13.70 7.50 -2.74
C VAL A 109 -13.54 7.81 -4.22
N LEU A 110 -12.72 7.03 -4.91
CA LEU A 110 -12.55 7.07 -6.35
C LEU A 110 -13.61 6.21 -7.03
N VAL A 111 -14.46 6.84 -7.82
CA VAL A 111 -15.51 6.17 -8.58
C VAL A 111 -15.14 6.20 -10.05
N ALA A 112 -14.57 5.09 -10.52
CA ALA A 112 -14.21 4.89 -11.91
C ALA A 112 -14.97 3.68 -12.50
N PRO A 113 -15.06 3.53 -13.83
CA PRO A 113 -15.69 2.37 -14.46
C PRO A 113 -15.12 1.03 -14.01
N THR A 114 -13.81 0.96 -13.72
CA THR A 114 -13.16 -0.20 -13.11
C THR A 114 -12.11 0.25 -12.09
N ASN A 115 -11.71 -0.67 -11.20
CA ASN A 115 -10.61 -0.44 -10.25
C ASN A 115 -9.21 -0.56 -10.92
N LYS A 116 -9.13 -0.57 -12.25
CA LYS A 116 -7.85 -0.57 -12.97
C LYS A 116 -7.21 0.81 -12.86
N ILE A 117 -5.89 0.82 -12.72
CA ILE A 117 -5.12 2.06 -12.61
C ILE A 117 -5.36 3.00 -13.79
N SER A 118 -5.58 2.48 -15.01
CA SER A 118 -5.89 3.26 -16.20
C SER A 118 -7.12 4.15 -16.06
N ASP A 119 -8.12 3.69 -15.30
CA ASP A 119 -9.40 4.36 -15.14
C ASP A 119 -9.41 5.27 -13.91
N LEU A 120 -8.49 5.03 -12.97
CA LEU A 120 -8.28 5.85 -11.76
C LEU A 120 -7.33 7.02 -12.00
N LEU A 121 -6.31 6.84 -12.85
CA LEU A 121 -5.31 7.86 -13.17
C LEU A 121 -5.90 9.21 -13.59
N PRO A 122 -6.96 9.27 -14.43
CA PRO A 122 -7.60 10.53 -14.80
C PRO A 122 -8.19 11.32 -13.63
N LEU A 123 -8.47 10.69 -12.48
CA LEU A 123 -9.03 11.33 -11.29
C LEU A 123 -7.96 12.01 -10.43
N MET A 124 -6.68 11.72 -10.67
CA MET A 124 -5.58 12.22 -9.83
C MET A 124 -5.48 13.76 -9.71
N PRO A 125 -5.81 14.56 -10.75
CA PRO A 125 -5.88 16.01 -10.61
C PRO A 125 -6.93 16.45 -9.57
N ASP A 126 -8.12 15.83 -9.60
CA ASP A 126 -9.19 16.14 -8.64
C ASP A 126 -8.85 15.64 -7.24
N VAL A 127 -8.21 14.47 -7.13
CA VAL A 127 -7.67 13.96 -5.85
C VAL A 127 -6.73 14.99 -5.23
N ARG A 128 -5.82 15.55 -6.02
CA ARG A 128 -4.88 16.56 -5.53
C ARG A 128 -5.60 17.82 -5.04
N ASN A 129 -6.64 18.26 -5.74
CA ASN A 129 -7.43 19.41 -5.31
C ASN A 129 -8.14 19.14 -3.98
N VAL A 130 -8.78 17.97 -3.87
CA VAL A 130 -9.49 17.54 -2.65
C VAL A 130 -8.53 17.38 -1.47
N LEU A 131 -7.35 16.78 -1.67
CA LEU A 131 -6.35 16.61 -0.62
C LEU A 131 -5.92 17.95 0.03
N ASN A 132 -6.00 19.06 -0.71
CA ASN A 132 -5.65 20.39 -0.18
C ASN A 132 -6.79 21.06 0.60
N THR A 133 -8.02 20.57 0.48
CA THR A 133 -9.22 21.23 1.03
C THR A 133 -10.02 20.38 1.99
N ILE A 134 -9.87 19.05 1.95
CA ILE A 134 -10.67 18.10 2.71
C ILE A 134 -10.43 18.25 4.21
N ALA A 135 -11.52 18.31 4.98
CA ALA A 135 -11.47 18.36 6.43
C ALA A 135 -11.48 16.96 7.06
N THR A 136 -10.94 16.85 8.28
CA THR A 136 -11.01 15.64 9.13
C THR A 136 -12.45 15.13 9.26
N GLY A 137 -12.67 13.84 8.98
CA GLY A 137 -13.99 13.20 9.04
C GLY A 137 -14.91 13.49 7.86
N GLU A 138 -14.48 14.28 6.87
CA GLU A 138 -15.24 14.55 5.66
C GLU A 138 -15.23 13.35 4.70
N PHE A 139 -16.31 13.16 3.95
CA PHE A 139 -16.43 12.13 2.94
C PHE A 139 -16.65 12.76 1.57
N ILE A 140 -15.77 12.47 0.60
CA ILE A 140 -15.82 13.01 -0.76
C ILE A 140 -15.72 11.87 -1.78
N GLU A 141 -16.61 11.88 -2.77
CA GLU A 141 -16.55 11.01 -3.94
C GLU A 141 -15.97 11.80 -5.14
N ILE A 142 -14.97 11.24 -5.79
CA ILE A 142 -14.40 11.76 -7.03
C ILE A 142 -14.81 10.81 -8.15
N ILE A 143 -15.72 11.28 -8.99
CA ILE A 143 -16.37 10.47 -10.01
C ILE A 143 -15.73 10.76 -11.36
N SER A 144 -15.36 9.70 -12.08
CA SER A 144 -14.95 9.80 -13.48
C SER A 144 -16.10 10.37 -14.30
N THR A 145 -15.93 11.61 -14.74
CA THR A 145 -16.78 12.17 -15.78
C THR A 145 -16.49 11.37 -17.05
N LYS A 146 -17.39 10.45 -17.43
CA LYS A 146 -17.40 9.97 -18.81
C LYS A 146 -17.49 11.20 -19.70
N SER A 147 -16.48 11.42 -20.53
CA SER A 147 -16.70 12.20 -21.74
C SER A 147 -17.80 11.46 -22.52
N PRO A 148 -18.92 12.12 -22.88
CA PRO A 148 -20.01 11.49 -23.62
C PRO A 148 -19.54 10.90 -24.95
#